data_AF-A0A450V5W1-F1
#
_entry.id   AF-A0A450V5W1-F1
#
_cell.length_a   1.000
_cell.length_b   1.000
_cell.length_c   1.000
_cell.angle_alpha   90.00
_cell.angle_beta   90.00
_cell.angle_gamma   90.00
#
_symmetry.space_group_name_H-M   'P 1'
#
loop_
_entity.id
_entity.type
_entity.pdbx_description
1 polymer ?
#
loop_
_entity_poly.entity_id
_entity_poly.type
_entity_poly.pdbx_seq_one_letter_code
_entity_poly.pdbx_strand_id
1 'polypeptide(L)'
;MKMAGKGSHNILNIRGIINDAKCFHTVRELRWSDRVGCAHRGSDTVVKHGRDETRSERQRYHCRNCNRYFDDLTGTIFEGRHEPLSIWILCLYFMGLNLSNSRIAYELDPDT
;
A
#
# COMPACT_ATOMS: atom_id res chain seq x y z
N MET A 1 30.16 -27.42 17.81
CA MET A 1 29.17 -27.88 16.81
C MET A 1 28.25 -26.69 16.50
N LYS A 2 28.46 -25.98 15.39
CA LYS A 2 27.59 -24.87 14.96
C LYS A 2 26.67 -25.42 13.87
N MET A 3 25.37 -25.50 14.16
CA MET A 3 24.37 -25.87 13.17
C MET A 3 24.22 -24.69 12.19
N ALA A 4 24.62 -24.90 10.94
CA ALA A 4 24.31 -23.97 9.86
C ALA A 4 22.78 -23.98 9.67
N GLY A 5 22.13 -22.85 9.98
CA GLY A 5 20.73 -22.64 9.66
C GLY A 5 20.55 -22.79 8.15
N LYS A 6 19.79 -23.81 7.74
CA LYS A 6 19.31 -23.95 6.36
C LYS A 6 18.45 -22.73 6.07
N GLY A 7 19.00 -21.76 5.35
CA GLY A 7 18.22 -20.73 4.69
C GLY A 7 17.23 -21.42 3.77
N SER A 8 15.96 -21.39 4.13
CA SER A 8 14.86 -21.72 3.24
C SER A 8 14.96 -20.80 2.04
N HIS A 9 15.50 -21.30 0.92
CA HIS A 9 15.40 -20.63 -0.37
C HIS A 9 13.93 -20.68 -0.81
N ASN A 10 13.12 -19.78 -0.23
CA ASN A 10 11.80 -19.48 -0.75
C ASN A 10 12.00 -18.81 -2.10
N ILE A 11 11.89 -19.61 -3.17
CA ILE A 11 11.94 -19.15 -4.56
C ILE A 11 10.88 -18.06 -4.87
N LEU A 12 9.90 -17.91 -3.98
CA LEU A 12 8.95 -16.81 -3.95
C LEU A 12 9.26 -15.90 -2.74
N ASN A 13 10.15 -14.92 -2.93
CA ASN A 13 10.21 -13.79 -1.99
C ASN A 13 8.99 -12.90 -2.27
N ILE A 14 7.92 -13.09 -1.51
CA ILE A 14 6.66 -12.37 -1.71
C ILE A 14 6.84 -10.85 -1.63
N ARG A 15 7.82 -10.36 -0.86
CA ARG A 15 8.18 -8.93 -0.79
C ARG A 15 8.97 -8.43 -1.99
N GLY A 16 9.70 -9.32 -2.66
CA GLY A 16 10.29 -9.02 -3.97
C GLY A 16 9.24 -8.88 -5.07
N ILE A 17 8.08 -9.53 -4.89
CA ILE A 17 6.97 -9.52 -5.85
C ILE A 17 6.00 -8.36 -5.55
N ILE A 18 5.59 -8.21 -4.29
CA ILE A 18 4.66 -7.18 -3.80
C ILE A 18 5.48 -6.07 -3.13
N ASN A 19 5.51 -4.91 -3.77
CA ASN A 19 6.18 -3.70 -3.28
C ASN A 19 5.23 -2.49 -3.32
N ASP A 20 5.61 -1.42 -2.64
CA ASP A 20 4.76 -0.22 -2.51
C ASP A 20 4.37 0.37 -3.87
N ALA A 21 5.30 0.45 -4.83
CA ALA A 21 5.01 1.04 -6.14
C ALA A 21 3.88 0.30 -6.87
N LYS A 22 3.94 -1.04 -6.87
CA LYS A 22 2.86 -1.89 -7.42
C LYS A 22 1.57 -1.72 -6.63
N CYS A 23 1.65 -1.68 -5.30
CA CYS A 23 0.48 -1.53 -4.45
C CYS A 23 -0.27 -0.21 -4.70
N PHE A 24 0.44 0.92 -4.74
CA PHE A 24 -0.17 2.22 -5.04
C PHE A 24 -0.73 2.28 -6.47
N HIS A 25 -0.05 1.65 -7.44
CA HIS A 25 -0.57 1.54 -8.80
C HIS A 25 -1.88 0.75 -8.84
N THR A 26 -1.92 -0.44 -8.26
CA THR A 26 -3.13 -1.27 -8.20
C THR A 26 -4.27 -0.56 -7.45
N VAL A 27 -3.99 0.11 -6.32
CA VAL A 27 -5.02 0.89 -5.60
C VAL A 27 -5.60 2.00 -6.48
N ARG A 28 -4.78 2.71 -7.26
CA ARG A 28 -5.27 3.73 -8.19
C ARG A 28 -6.16 3.16 -9.28
N GLU A 29 -5.77 2.05 -9.90
CA GLU A 29 -6.57 1.40 -10.95
C GLU A 29 -7.91 0.89 -10.41
N LEU A 30 -7.91 0.30 -9.21
CA LEU A 30 -9.14 -0.18 -8.57
C LEU A 30 -10.08 0.96 -8.17
N ARG A 31 -9.54 2.10 -7.75
CA ARG A 31 -10.35 3.26 -7.33
C ARG A 31 -10.87 4.08 -8.50
N TRP A 32 -10.06 4.24 -9.54
CA TRP A 32 -10.30 5.18 -10.64
C TRP A 32 -9.93 4.51 -11.97
N SER A 33 -10.86 3.71 -12.50
CA SER A 33 -10.66 2.96 -13.75
C SER A 33 -10.53 3.82 -15.00
N ASP A 34 -11.01 5.07 -14.96
CA ASP A 34 -10.93 6.04 -16.06
C ASP A 34 -10.23 7.32 -15.62
N ARG A 35 -10.89 8.09 -14.74
CA ARG A 35 -10.38 9.38 -14.25
C ARG A 35 -10.38 9.48 -12.74
N VAL A 36 -9.42 10.23 -12.21
CA VAL A 36 -9.33 10.49 -10.76
C VAL A 36 -10.52 11.34 -10.31
N GLY A 37 -11.33 10.77 -9.42
CA GLY A 37 -12.43 11.47 -8.74
C GLY A 37 -12.02 11.94 -7.35
N CYS A 38 -12.53 13.09 -6.93
CA CYS A 38 -12.30 13.63 -5.59
C CYS A 38 -12.78 12.65 -4.51
N ALA A 39 -11.90 12.25 -3.60
CA ALA A 39 -12.24 11.33 -2.51
C ALA A 39 -13.32 11.88 -1.55
N HIS A 40 -13.56 13.19 -1.53
CA HIS A 40 -14.54 13.82 -0.63
C HIS A 40 -15.95 13.93 -1.22
N ARG A 41 -16.06 14.16 -2.53
CA ARG A 41 -17.33 14.52 -3.20
C ARG A 41 -17.54 13.92 -4.60
N GLY A 42 -16.60 13.12 -5.10
CA GLY A 42 -16.68 12.49 -6.42
C GLY A 42 -16.45 13.41 -7.63
N SER A 43 -16.19 14.71 -7.39
CA SER A 43 -15.90 15.69 -8.44
C SER A 43 -14.71 15.30 -9.31
N ASP A 44 -14.75 15.61 -10.59
CA ASP A 44 -13.70 15.31 -11.59
C ASP A 44 -12.73 16.46 -11.87
N THR A 45 -13.04 17.64 -11.34
CA THR A 45 -12.16 18.82 -11.35
C THR A 45 -10.98 18.65 -10.38
N VAL A 46 -10.16 17.64 -10.63
CA VAL A 46 -9.00 17.24 -9.82
C VAL A 46 -7.71 17.49 -10.59
N VAL A 47 -6.72 18.05 -9.90
CA VAL A 47 -5.36 18.20 -10.44
C VAL A 47 -4.34 17.48 -9.55
N LYS A 48 -3.27 16.99 -10.16
CA LYS A 48 -2.12 16.44 -9.43
C LYS A 48 -1.38 17.56 -8.69
N HIS A 49 -1.00 17.32 -7.45
CA HIS A 49 -0.34 18.27 -6.57
C HIS A 49 0.94 17.67 -5.97
N GLY A 50 1.84 17.21 -6.85
CA GLY A 50 3.08 16.56 -6.44
C GLY A 50 2.86 15.18 -5.80
N ARG A 51 3.92 14.64 -5.20
CA ARG A 51 3.92 13.35 -4.51
C ARG A 51 4.28 13.55 -3.05
N ASP A 52 3.99 12.56 -2.23
CA ASP A 52 4.46 12.56 -0.85
C ASP A 52 6.00 12.52 -0.79
N GLU A 53 6.57 13.31 0.12
CA GLU A 53 8.03 13.44 0.27
C GLU A 53 8.67 12.18 0.85
N THR A 54 7.96 11.48 1.73
CA THR A 54 8.43 10.25 2.37
C THR A 54 8.10 9.00 1.56
N ARG A 55 7.02 9.05 0.77
CA ARG A 55 6.52 7.93 -0.04
C ARG A 55 6.23 8.41 -1.46
N SER A 56 7.26 8.44 -2.30
CA SER A 56 7.17 8.98 -3.66
C SER A 56 6.11 8.30 -4.56
N GLU A 57 5.72 7.07 -4.21
CA GLU A 57 4.67 6.29 -4.87
C GLU A 57 3.27 6.89 -4.64
N ARG A 58 3.09 7.62 -3.54
CA ARG A 58 1.82 8.24 -3.15
C ARG A 58 1.62 9.57 -3.89
N GLN A 59 0.60 9.61 -4.74
CA GLN A 59 0.22 10.82 -5.46
C GLN A 59 -0.69 11.69 -4.58
N ARG A 60 -0.39 12.99 -4.53
CA ARG A 60 -1.26 14.00 -3.91
C ARG A 60 -2.10 14.70 -4.97
N TYR A 61 -3.31 15.07 -4.60
CA TYR A 61 -4.31 15.68 -5.46
C TYR A 61 -4.95 16.89 -4.79
N HIS A 62 -5.35 17.85 -5.61
CA HIS A 62 -6.18 18.99 -5.19
C HIS A 62 -7.46 18.99 -6.01
N CYS A 63 -8.61 19.02 -5.32
CA CYS A 63 -9.90 19.16 -5.98
C CYS A 63 -10.29 20.64 -6.03
N ARG A 64 -10.49 21.17 -7.24
CA ARG A 64 -10.87 22.58 -7.46
C ARG A 64 -12.33 22.88 -7.11
N ASN A 65 -13.21 21.89 -7.12
CA ASN A 65 -14.63 22.08 -6.75
C ASN A 65 -14.82 22.26 -5.23
N CYS A 66 -14.24 21.39 -4.41
CA CYS A 66 -14.39 21.49 -2.94
C CYS A 66 -13.20 22.13 -2.23
N ASN A 67 -12.16 22.53 -2.98
CA ASN A 67 -10.92 23.13 -2.50
C ASN A 67 -10.20 22.32 -1.40
N ARG A 68 -10.27 20.97 -1.47
CA ARG A 68 -9.61 20.07 -0.52
C ARG A 68 -8.53 19.24 -1.20
N TYR A 69 -7.51 18.90 -0.42
CA TYR A 69 -6.49 17.95 -0.80
C TYR A 69 -6.90 16.53 -0.44
N PHE A 70 -6.40 15.57 -1.19
CA PHE A 70 -6.52 14.14 -0.92
C PHE A 70 -5.37 13.40 -1.63
N ASP A 71 -5.19 12.13 -1.30
CA ASP A 71 -4.21 11.25 -1.90
C ASP A 71 -4.86 9.92 -2.34
N ASP A 72 -4.04 9.00 -2.85
CA ASP A 72 -4.46 7.67 -3.26
C ASP A 72 -5.20 6.87 -2.17
N LEU A 73 -4.93 7.17 -0.89
CA LEU A 73 -5.42 6.40 0.26
C LEU A 73 -6.55 7.08 1.02
N THR A 74 -6.85 8.34 0.73
CA THR A 74 -7.92 9.11 1.39
C THR A 74 -9.27 8.40 1.25
N GLY A 75 -9.95 8.16 2.37
CA GLY A 75 -11.20 7.41 2.43
C GLY A 75 -11.05 5.90 2.25
N THR A 76 -9.85 5.34 2.41
CA THR A 76 -9.61 3.89 2.44
C THR A 76 -9.23 3.42 3.84
N ILE A 77 -9.25 2.10 4.07
CA ILE A 77 -8.74 1.48 5.30
C ILE A 77 -7.23 1.70 5.54
N PHE A 78 -6.51 2.18 4.51
CA PHE A 78 -5.07 2.49 4.54
C PHE A 78 -4.78 3.97 4.81
N GLU A 79 -5.81 4.81 4.95
CA GLU A 79 -5.64 6.23 5.25
C GLU A 79 -4.89 6.43 6.56
N GLY A 80 -3.97 7.41 6.58
CA GLY A 80 -3.22 7.81 7.78
C GLY A 80 -2.22 6.78 8.30
N ARG A 81 -1.99 5.66 7.59
CA ARG A 81 -1.06 4.64 8.05
C ARG A 81 0.39 4.97 7.68
N HIS A 82 1.30 4.75 8.65
CA HIS A 82 2.72 5.07 8.56
C HIS A 82 3.55 3.99 7.85
N GLU A 83 3.19 2.71 8.07
CA GLU A 83 3.89 1.58 7.46
C GLU A 83 3.71 1.56 5.93
N PRO A 84 4.66 0.95 5.19
CA PRO A 84 4.54 0.76 3.74
C PRO A 84 3.21 0.11 3.37
N LEU A 85 2.61 0.52 2.24
CA LEU A 85 1.30 0.01 1.82
C LEU A 85 1.36 -1.51 1.56
N SER A 86 2.49 -2.00 1.04
CA SER A 86 2.73 -3.42 0.81
C SER A 86 2.62 -4.26 2.09
N ILE A 87 3.07 -3.75 3.24
CA ILE A 87 2.99 -4.45 4.53
C ILE A 87 1.52 -4.64 4.92
N TRP A 88 0.68 -3.61 4.78
CA TRP A 88 -0.74 -3.72 5.11
C TRP A 88 -1.49 -4.67 4.16
N ILE A 89 -1.18 -4.62 2.86
CA ILE A 89 -1.79 -5.53 1.89
C ILE A 89 -1.40 -6.99 2.19
N LEU A 90 -0.13 -7.27 2.47
CA LEU A 90 0.33 -8.59 2.86
C LEU A 90 -0.30 -9.05 4.18
N CYS A 91 -0.41 -8.16 5.16
CA CYS A 91 -1.10 -8.43 6.43
C CYS A 91 -2.55 -8.87 6.20
N LEU A 92 -3.30 -8.10 5.40
CA LEU A 92 -4.69 -8.45 5.03
C LEU A 92 -4.78 -9.77 4.28
N TYR A 93 -3.86 -10.01 3.34
CA TYR A 93 -3.78 -11.28 2.61
C TYR A 93 -3.55 -12.47 3.55
N PHE A 94 -2.59 -12.38 4.48
CA PHE A 94 -2.32 -13.45 5.44
C PHE A 94 -3.43 -13.64 6.46
N MET A 95 -4.12 -12.57 6.89
CA MET A 95 -5.33 -12.69 7.70
C MET A 95 -6.44 -13.42 6.94
N GLY A 96 -6.63 -13.15 5.65
CA GLY A 96 -7.58 -13.87 4.79
C GLY A 96 -7.23 -15.35 4.61
N LEU A 97 -5.95 -15.70 4.70
CA LEU A 97 -5.47 -17.09 4.75
C LEU A 97 -5.52 -17.70 6.16
N ASN A 98 -6.05 -16.96 7.15
CA ASN A 98 -6.21 -17.38 8.54
C ASN A 98 -4.91 -17.80 9.24
N LEU A 99 -3.80 -17.12 8.93
CA LEU A 99 -2.54 -17.27 9.67
C LEU A 99 -2.68 -16.66 11.08
N SER A 100 -1.97 -17.22 12.06
CA SER A 100 -1.88 -16.63 13.39
C SER A 100 -1.15 -15.28 13.35
N ASN A 101 -1.52 -14.34 14.22
CA ASN A 101 -0.84 -13.06 14.34
C ASN A 101 0.67 -13.20 14.55
N SER A 102 1.12 -14.23 15.29
CA SER A 102 2.54 -14.53 15.48
C SER A 102 3.25 -14.91 14.19
N ARG A 103 2.59 -15.67 13.31
CA ARG A 103 3.13 -16.03 12.01
C ARG A 103 3.11 -14.84 11.06
N ILE A 104 2.02 -14.06 11.05
CA ILE A 104 1.93 -12.83 10.26
C ILE A 104 3.07 -11.87 10.63
N ALA A 105 3.32 -11.66 11.92
CA ALA A 105 4.43 -10.82 12.38
C ALA A 105 5.78 -11.35 11.87
N TYR A 106 6.01 -12.66 11.93
CA TYR A 106 7.24 -13.28 11.41
C TYR A 106 7.41 -13.09 9.90
N GLU A 107 6.37 -13.29 9.10
CA GLU A 107 6.43 -13.08 7.64
C GLU A 107 6.57 -11.60 7.26
N LEU A 108 6.11 -10.70 8.13
CA LEU A 108 6.17 -9.24 7.95
C LEU A 108 7.33 -8.56 8.68
N ASP A 109 8.23 -9.33 9.31
CA ASP A 109 9.46 -8.81 9.91
C ASP A 109 10.52 -8.49 8.83
N PRO A 110 10.96 -7.23 8.66
CA PRO A 110 11.94 -6.85 7.63
C PRO A 110 13.32 -7.48 7.83
N ASP A 111 13.63 -7.99 9.03
CA ASP A 111 14.95 -8.55 9.40
C ASP A 111 15.03 -10.09 9.29
N THR A 112 13.94 -10.75 8.87
CA THR A 112 13.87 -12.19 8.59
C THR A 112 14.21 -12.51 7.14
#